data_AF-A0AA35V379-F1
#
_entry.id   AF-A0AA35V379-F1
#
_cell.length_a   1.000
_cell.length_b   1.000
_cell.length_c   1.000
_cell.angle_alpha   90.00
_cell.angle_beta   90.00
_cell.angle_gamma   90.00
#
_symmetry.space_group_name_H-M   'P 1'
#
loop_
_entity.id
_entity.type
_entity.pdbx_description
1 polymer ?
#
loop_
_entity_poly.entity_id
_entity_poly.type
_entity_poly.pdbx_seq_one_letter_code
_entity_poly.pdbx_strand_id
1 'polypeptide(L)'
;MQERSEIIVGALVVLLVLFPLGFLVHVAPRFPGSLAGSLIGICAAILMLVPLIYVAGKRIPVVHRYFAPRVESRTLLSVHIYAGVLAPILGLIHAAHKFDSPMGISLTGIMLVLAISGYVGRYMLIQIGRGLRGRTQELAQLRTSLADAGVAHLMPETPDVPHNIVQRLFLTSAYPGTRGTSDREATIASALADVEYAVRSERVANALFGRWRKIHVILVVILYFLLILHIWSGLYYGLRWL
;
A
#
# COMPACT_ATOMS: atom_id res chain seq x y z
N MET A 1 -7.87 13.62 15.52
CA MET A 1 -6.65 12.87 15.90
C MET A 1 -5.96 12.16 14.72
N GLN A 2 -6.69 11.61 13.74
CA GLN A 2 -6.10 10.93 12.57
C GLN A 2 -5.19 11.86 11.74
N GLU A 3 -5.61 13.09 11.44
CA GLU A 3 -4.83 14.04 10.65
C GLU A 3 -3.43 14.31 11.22
N ARG A 4 -3.32 14.51 12.55
CA ARG A 4 -2.02 14.69 13.21
C ARG A 4 -1.10 13.48 13.03
N SER A 5 -1.64 12.26 13.07
CA SER A 5 -0.85 11.05 12.84
C SER A 5 -0.35 10.92 11.40
N GLU A 6 -1.10 11.42 10.41
CA GLU A 6 -0.67 11.37 9.00
C GLU A 6 0.51 12.32 8.76
N ILE A 7 0.46 13.51 9.35
CA ILE A 7 1.55 14.50 9.28
C ILE A 7 2.80 13.98 9.98
N ILE A 8 2.66 13.41 11.18
CA ILE A 8 3.79 12.86 11.94
C ILE A 8 4.46 11.72 11.16
N VAL A 9 3.68 10.76 10.65
CA VAL A 9 4.24 9.64 9.88
C VAL A 9 4.86 10.14 8.58
N GLY A 10 4.23 11.10 7.90
CA GLY A 10 4.80 11.73 6.70
C GLY A 10 6.15 12.39 6.99
N ALA A 11 6.24 13.18 8.07
CA ALA A 11 7.48 13.81 8.50
C ALA A 11 8.57 12.77 8.85
N LEU A 12 8.20 11.68 9.52
CA LEU A 12 9.13 10.58 9.81
C LEU A 12 9.62 9.86 8.55
N VAL A 13 8.75 9.67 7.55
CA VAL A 13 9.14 9.07 6.26
C VAL A 13 10.06 10.00 5.48
N VAL A 14 9.77 11.31 5.47
CA VAL A 14 10.66 12.31 4.86
C VAL A 14 12.02 12.30 5.56
N LEU A 15 12.04 12.33 6.90
CA LEU A 15 13.26 12.20 7.69
C LEU A 15 14.02 10.92 7.31
N LEU A 16 13.32 9.78 7.24
CA LEU A 16 13.91 8.49 6.90
C LEU A 16 14.54 8.49 5.51
N VAL A 17 13.93 9.15 4.52
CA VAL A 17 14.46 9.25 3.15
C VAL A 17 15.65 10.19 3.06
N LEU A 18 15.64 11.28 3.83
CA LEU A 18 16.72 12.26 3.85
C LEU A 18 17.92 11.81 4.69
N PHE A 19 17.69 11.03 5.75
CA PHE A 19 18.72 10.63 6.70
C PHE A 19 19.95 9.96 6.04
N PRO A 20 19.82 9.02 5.09
CA PRO A 20 20.95 8.40 4.40
C PRO A 20 21.85 9.40 3.65
N LEU A 21 21.31 10.55 3.20
CA LEU A 21 22.09 11.58 2.52
C LEU A 21 23.14 12.22 3.43
N GLY A 22 23.00 12.07 4.75
CA GLY A 22 24.02 12.46 5.73
C GLY A 22 25.40 11.82 5.50
N PHE A 23 25.45 10.70 4.76
CA PHE A 23 26.72 10.07 4.33
C PHE A 23 27.64 11.02 3.57
N LEU A 24 27.09 12.02 2.87
CA LEU A 24 27.87 13.02 2.14
C LEU A 24 28.70 13.93 3.07
N VAL A 25 28.31 14.02 4.34
CA VAL A 25 28.91 14.96 5.32
C VAL A 25 29.56 14.21 6.49
N HIS A 26 29.00 13.07 6.89
CA HIS A 26 29.44 12.34 8.08
C HIS A 26 29.37 10.82 7.88
N VAL A 27 30.42 10.13 8.33
CA VAL A 27 30.49 8.67 8.41
C VAL A 27 31.20 8.30 9.69
N ALA A 28 30.65 7.35 10.47
CA ALA A 28 31.31 6.83 11.67
C ALA A 28 31.51 5.30 11.56
N PRO A 29 32.60 4.83 10.90
CA PRO A 29 32.76 3.41 10.55
C PRO A 29 32.86 2.45 11.76
N ARG A 30 33.25 2.97 12.93
CA ARG A 30 33.42 2.21 14.18
C ARG A 30 32.12 2.12 14.99
N PHE A 31 31.14 2.99 14.76
CA PHE A 31 29.92 3.04 15.55
C PHE A 31 29.09 1.76 15.50
N PRO A 32 28.84 1.12 14.33
CA PRO A 32 28.04 -0.11 14.27
C PRO A 32 28.64 -1.26 15.10
N GLY A 33 29.96 -1.31 15.23
CA GLY A 33 30.68 -2.31 16.04
C GLY A 33 30.86 -1.93 17.51
N SER A 34 30.42 -0.74 17.93
CA SER A 34 30.44 -0.33 19.33
C SER A 34 29.28 -0.96 20.10
N LEU A 35 29.36 -0.98 21.44
CA LEU A 35 28.26 -1.42 22.30
C LEU A 35 26.98 -0.62 22.05
N ALA A 36 27.08 0.70 21.95
CA ALA A 36 25.94 1.58 21.71
C ALA A 36 25.30 1.32 20.34
N GLY A 37 26.12 1.22 19.29
CA GLY A 37 25.63 0.87 17.95
C GLY A 37 24.95 -0.49 17.92
N SER A 38 25.54 -1.50 18.57
CA SER A 38 24.98 -2.85 18.64
C SER A 38 23.62 -2.88 19.36
N LEU A 39 23.48 -2.17 20.49
CA LEU A 39 22.22 -2.08 21.22
C LEU A 39 21.13 -1.41 20.38
N ILE A 40 21.46 -0.34 19.66
CA ILE A 40 20.53 0.32 18.73
C ILE A 40 20.12 -0.63 17.60
N GLY A 41 21.07 -1.40 17.04
CA GLY A 41 20.79 -2.41 16.01
C GLY A 41 19.86 -3.52 16.51
N ILE A 42 20.06 -4.00 17.74
CA ILE A 42 19.18 -4.99 18.39
C ILE A 42 17.78 -4.40 18.59
N CYS A 43 17.67 -3.19 19.12
CA CYS A 43 16.39 -2.49 19.25
C CYS A 43 15.69 -2.33 17.90
N ALA A 44 16.42 -1.96 16.85
CA ALA A 44 15.89 -1.85 15.49
C ALA A 44 15.36 -3.20 14.99
N ALA A 45 16.11 -4.28 15.18
CA ALA A 45 15.72 -5.63 14.76
C ALA A 45 14.48 -6.12 15.51
N ILE A 46 14.41 -5.92 16.83
CA ILE A 46 13.23 -6.27 17.65
C ILE A 46 12.01 -5.47 17.17
N LEU A 47 12.17 -4.16 16.98
CA LEU A 47 11.09 -3.31 16.50
C LEU A 47 10.65 -3.69 15.09
N MET A 48 11.57 -4.18 14.25
CA MET A 48 11.26 -4.71 12.93
C MET A 48 10.41 -5.99 13.00
N LEU A 49 10.37 -6.74 14.11
CA LEU A 49 9.47 -7.89 14.24
C LEU A 49 8.02 -7.48 14.55
N VAL A 50 7.80 -6.28 15.07
CA VAL A 50 6.45 -5.81 15.46
C VAL A 50 5.49 -5.74 14.25
N PRO A 51 5.87 -5.21 13.07
CA PRO A 51 5.05 -5.27 11.86
C PRO A 51 4.59 -6.69 11.48
N LEU A 52 5.37 -7.74 11.79
CA LEU A 52 5.00 -9.13 11.54
C LEU A 52 3.83 -9.59 12.38
N ILE A 53 3.73 -9.10 13.63
CA ILE A 53 2.65 -9.45 14.56
C ILE A 53 1.31 -9.04 13.95
N TYR A 54 1.24 -7.88 13.29
CA TYR A 54 0.03 -7.45 12.58
C TYR A 54 -0.36 -8.41 11.46
N VAL A 55 0.61 -8.81 10.62
CA VAL A 55 0.36 -9.74 9.50
C VAL A 55 -0.05 -11.12 10.02
N ALA A 56 0.65 -11.63 11.05
CA ALA A 56 0.34 -12.89 11.71
C ALA A 56 -1.06 -12.85 12.33
N GLY A 57 -1.41 -11.80 13.07
CA GLY A 57 -2.73 -11.61 13.65
C GLY A 57 -3.85 -11.52 12.61
N LYS A 58 -3.55 -11.10 11.39
CA LYS A 58 -4.55 -11.02 10.30
C LYS A 58 -4.65 -12.29 9.46
N ARG A 59 -3.59 -13.09 9.35
CA ARG A 59 -3.51 -14.24 8.43
C ARG A 59 -3.54 -15.60 9.13
N ILE A 60 -3.14 -15.67 10.39
CA ILE A 60 -3.05 -16.92 11.15
C ILE A 60 -4.24 -16.99 12.11
N PRO A 61 -5.17 -17.96 11.96
CA PRO A 61 -6.40 -18.03 12.78
C PRO A 61 -6.13 -18.13 14.29
N VAL A 62 -5.05 -18.83 14.68
CA VAL A 62 -4.64 -18.99 16.08
C VAL A 62 -4.22 -17.65 16.70
N VAL A 63 -3.37 -16.90 15.98
CA VAL A 63 -2.90 -15.59 16.43
C VAL A 63 -4.06 -14.59 16.44
N HIS A 64 -4.91 -14.62 15.40
CA HIS A 64 -6.12 -13.80 15.36
C HIS A 64 -7.02 -14.02 16.58
N ARG A 65 -7.31 -15.27 16.94
CA ARG A 65 -8.15 -15.62 18.11
C ARG A 65 -7.55 -15.10 19.42
N TYR A 66 -6.22 -15.05 19.53
CA TYR A 66 -5.54 -14.53 20.70
C TYR A 66 -5.58 -12.98 20.77
N PHE A 67 -5.35 -12.29 19.67
CA PHE A 67 -5.24 -10.82 19.67
C PHE A 67 -6.57 -10.09 19.47
N ALA A 68 -7.52 -10.66 18.72
CA ALA A 68 -8.82 -10.05 18.43
C ALA A 68 -9.61 -9.60 19.68
N PRO A 69 -9.65 -10.34 20.80
CA PRO A 69 -10.34 -9.87 22.00
C PRO A 69 -9.55 -8.84 22.83
N ARG A 70 -8.24 -8.68 22.59
CA ARG A 70 -7.35 -7.86 23.43
C ARG A 70 -6.99 -6.52 22.80
N VAL A 71 -6.94 -6.45 21.47
CA VAL A 71 -6.45 -5.27 20.76
C VAL A 71 -7.31 -4.99 19.53
N GLU A 72 -7.77 -3.75 19.41
CA GLU A 72 -8.50 -3.30 18.23
C GLU A 72 -7.62 -3.40 16.96
N SER A 73 -8.21 -3.83 15.85
CA SER A 73 -7.52 -3.92 14.55
C SER A 73 -6.91 -2.58 14.11
N ARG A 74 -7.53 -1.45 14.50
CA ARG A 74 -7.02 -0.10 14.25
C ARG A 74 -5.73 0.19 15.01
N THR A 75 -5.63 -0.27 16.25
CA THR A 75 -4.44 -0.11 17.10
C THR A 75 -3.30 -0.97 16.56
N LEU A 76 -3.55 -2.24 16.21
CA LEU A 76 -2.52 -3.10 15.61
C LEU A 76 -1.97 -2.52 14.30
N LEU A 77 -2.83 -1.91 13.49
CA LEU A 77 -2.39 -1.23 12.26
C LEU A 77 -1.58 0.04 12.55
N SER A 78 -1.97 0.83 13.55
CA SER A 78 -1.20 2.01 13.97
C SER A 78 0.19 1.59 14.45
N VAL A 79 0.27 0.55 15.27
CA VAL A 79 1.53 -0.02 15.76
C VAL A 79 2.39 -0.55 14.61
N HIS A 80 1.79 -1.24 13.62
CA HIS A 80 2.50 -1.66 12.41
C HIS A 80 3.12 -0.50 11.64
N ILE A 81 2.39 0.61 11.47
CA ILE A 81 2.87 1.80 10.75
C ILE A 81 4.02 2.46 11.52
N TYR A 82 3.85 2.74 12.82
CA TYR A 82 4.88 3.40 13.61
C TYR A 82 6.13 2.53 13.75
N ALA A 83 5.99 1.24 14.05
CA ALA A 83 7.13 0.33 14.12
C ALA A 83 7.81 0.16 12.76
N GLY A 84 7.05 0.12 11.66
CA GLY A 84 7.57 0.02 10.30
C GLY A 84 8.36 1.24 9.82
N VAL A 85 8.23 2.40 10.49
CA VAL A 85 9.03 3.61 10.19
C VAL A 85 10.15 3.81 11.22
N LEU A 86 9.86 3.60 12.51
CA LEU A 86 10.86 3.75 13.58
C LEU A 86 11.97 2.70 13.50
N ALA A 87 11.66 1.46 13.12
CA ALA A 87 12.68 0.42 13.00
C ALA A 87 13.73 0.74 11.92
N PRO A 88 13.35 1.16 10.69
CA PRO A 88 14.31 1.69 9.71
C PRO A 88 15.13 2.88 10.20
N ILE A 89 14.53 3.83 10.94
CA ILE A 89 15.27 4.99 11.49
C ILE A 89 16.38 4.50 12.44
N LEU A 90 16.05 3.62 13.38
CA LEU A 90 17.05 3.03 14.28
C LEU A 90 18.09 2.20 13.51
N GLY A 91 17.68 1.48 12.47
CA GLY A 91 18.59 0.75 11.59
C GLY A 91 19.59 1.66 10.87
N LEU A 92 19.16 2.84 10.40
CA LEU A 92 20.05 3.83 9.80
C LEU A 92 21.00 4.47 10.82
N ILE A 93 20.52 4.75 12.04
CA ILE A 93 21.37 5.23 13.13
C ILE A 93 22.43 4.18 13.48
N HIS A 94 22.04 2.90 13.58
CA HIS A 94 22.97 1.79 13.77
C HIS A 94 24.03 1.73 12.67
N ALA A 95 23.63 1.91 11.41
CA ALA A 95 24.55 1.93 10.27
C ALA A 95 25.53 3.11 10.33
N ALA A 96 25.16 4.23 10.99
CA ALA A 96 25.97 5.45 11.12
C ALA A 96 26.61 5.90 9.80
N HIS A 97 25.77 5.86 8.75
CA HIS A 97 26.11 6.15 7.36
C HIS A 97 27.21 5.24 6.77
N LYS A 98 27.59 4.14 7.40
CA LYS A 98 28.57 3.20 6.85
C LYS A 98 27.92 2.30 5.77
N PHE A 99 28.05 2.70 4.49
CA PHE A 99 27.48 1.99 3.34
C PHE A 99 28.51 1.24 2.48
N ASP A 100 29.56 0.69 3.10
CA ASP A 100 30.67 0.05 2.37
C ASP A 100 30.38 -1.39 1.93
N SER A 101 29.24 -1.97 2.33
CA SER A 101 28.91 -3.36 2.05
C SER A 101 27.65 -3.50 1.19
N PRO A 102 27.62 -4.43 0.21
CA PRO A 102 26.41 -4.72 -0.57
C PRO A 102 25.22 -5.07 0.31
N MET A 103 25.46 -5.74 1.44
CA MET A 103 24.44 -6.07 2.42
C MET A 103 23.83 -4.84 3.09
N GLY A 104 24.66 -3.89 3.57
CA GLY A 104 24.17 -2.65 4.19
C GLY A 104 23.41 -1.76 3.21
N ILE A 105 23.90 -1.65 1.97
CA ILE A 105 23.22 -0.92 0.89
C ILE A 105 21.87 -1.55 0.58
N SER A 106 21.82 -2.88 0.40
CA SER A 106 20.59 -3.61 0.07
C SER A 106 19.55 -3.51 1.18
N LEU A 107 19.97 -3.69 2.44
CA LEU A 107 19.09 -3.58 3.60
C LEU A 107 18.52 -2.17 3.75
N THR A 108 19.36 -1.15 3.55
CA THR A 108 18.93 0.25 3.56
C THR A 108 17.94 0.53 2.44
N GLY A 109 18.26 0.15 1.21
CA GLY A 109 17.41 0.35 0.05
C GLY A 109 16.03 -0.29 0.22
N ILE A 110 15.98 -1.57 0.63
CA ILE A 110 14.70 -2.27 0.81
C ILE A 110 13.88 -1.66 1.97
N MET A 111 14.52 -1.22 3.06
CA MET A 111 13.82 -0.53 4.15
C MET A 111 13.21 0.81 3.69
N LEU A 112 13.93 1.60 2.90
CA LEU A 112 13.41 2.86 2.34
C LEU A 112 12.23 2.60 1.40
N VAL A 113 12.39 1.67 0.46
CA VAL A 113 11.33 1.30 -0.49
C VAL A 113 10.10 0.79 0.26
N LEU A 114 10.26 -0.02 1.30
CA LEU A 114 9.15 -0.52 2.12
C LEU A 114 8.44 0.58 2.89
N ALA A 115 9.18 1.51 3.51
CA ALA A 115 8.58 2.61 4.25
C ALA A 115 7.79 3.56 3.32
N ILE A 116 8.37 3.91 2.17
CA ILE A 116 7.69 4.71 1.13
C ILE A 116 6.47 3.95 0.60
N SER A 117 6.62 2.67 0.24
CA SER A 117 5.54 1.83 -0.26
C SER A 117 4.39 1.69 0.75
N GLY A 118 4.73 1.53 2.04
CA GLY A 118 3.76 1.47 3.13
C GLY A 118 2.98 2.79 3.27
N TYR A 119 3.70 3.92 3.27
CA TYR A 119 3.10 5.25 3.35
C TYR A 119 2.17 5.54 2.17
N VAL A 120 2.64 5.35 0.93
CA VAL A 120 1.85 5.55 -0.30
C VAL A 120 0.63 4.61 -0.32
N GLY A 121 0.82 3.34 0.06
CA GLY A 121 -0.25 2.36 0.17
C GLY A 121 -1.35 2.74 1.15
N ARG A 122 -0.98 3.33 2.30
CA ARG A 122 -1.91 3.71 3.35
C ARG A 122 -2.65 5.02 3.05
N TYR A 123 -1.95 6.05 2.60
CA TYR A 123 -2.49 7.39 2.54
C TYR A 123 -2.99 7.77 1.14
N MET A 124 -2.24 7.52 0.07
CA MET A 124 -2.70 7.85 -1.28
C MET A 124 -3.74 6.86 -1.80
N LEU A 125 -3.42 5.56 -1.83
CA LEU A 125 -4.25 4.56 -2.49
C LEU A 125 -5.60 4.33 -1.80
N ILE A 126 -5.65 4.43 -0.47
CA ILE A 126 -6.91 4.26 0.29
C ILE A 126 -7.79 5.50 0.17
N GLN A 127 -7.22 6.71 0.08
CA GLN A 127 -8.03 7.92 -0.13
C GLN A 127 -8.69 7.91 -1.52
N ILE A 128 -7.94 7.53 -2.56
CA ILE A 128 -8.49 7.32 -3.91
C ILE A 128 -9.62 6.28 -3.85
N GLY A 129 -9.39 5.13 -3.23
CA GLY A 129 -10.42 4.09 -3.10
C GLY A 129 -11.63 4.47 -2.23
N ARG A 130 -11.52 5.47 -1.34
CA ARG A 130 -12.66 5.98 -0.55
C ARG A 130 -13.47 7.00 -1.34
N GLY A 131 -12.81 7.93 -2.04
CA GLY A 131 -13.47 8.89 -2.91
C GLY A 131 -14.26 8.22 -4.04
N LEU A 132 -13.74 7.11 -4.58
CA LEU A 132 -14.44 6.32 -5.59
C LEU A 132 -15.66 5.55 -5.04
N ARG A 133 -15.57 4.96 -3.84
CA ARG A 133 -16.70 4.22 -3.23
C ARG A 133 -17.90 5.10 -2.89
N GLY A 134 -17.65 6.35 -2.47
CA GLY A 134 -18.73 7.31 -2.26
C GLY A 134 -19.53 7.56 -3.55
N ARG A 135 -18.81 7.72 -4.68
CA ARG A 135 -19.44 7.84 -6.00
C ARG A 135 -20.20 6.57 -6.39
N THR A 136 -19.66 5.37 -6.17
CA THR A 136 -20.39 4.12 -6.45
C THR A 136 -21.72 4.01 -5.69
N GLN A 137 -21.77 4.45 -4.43
CA GLN A 137 -22.99 4.44 -3.63
C GLN A 137 -24.04 5.41 -4.15
N GLU A 138 -23.62 6.61 -4.54
CA GLU A 138 -24.47 7.63 -5.18
C GLU A 138 -25.07 7.09 -6.49
N LEU A 139 -24.26 6.40 -7.29
CA LEU A 139 -24.71 5.79 -8.54
C LEU A 139 -25.66 4.60 -8.33
N ALA A 140 -25.44 3.81 -7.27
CA ALA A 140 -26.37 2.76 -6.87
C ALA A 140 -27.72 3.35 -6.47
N GLN A 141 -27.73 4.44 -5.70
CA GLN A 141 -28.96 5.15 -5.34
C GLN A 141 -29.69 5.70 -6.57
N LEU A 142 -28.96 6.31 -7.51
CA LEU A 142 -29.53 6.79 -8.77
C LEU A 142 -30.15 5.65 -9.59
N ARG A 143 -29.50 4.48 -9.67
CA ARG A 143 -30.06 3.29 -10.34
C ARG A 143 -31.35 2.82 -9.68
N THR A 144 -31.40 2.79 -8.35
CA THR A 144 -32.62 2.42 -7.61
C THR A 144 -33.75 3.42 -7.87
N SER A 145 -33.46 4.73 -7.84
CA SER A 145 -34.45 5.76 -8.13
C SER A 145 -34.98 5.72 -9.57
N LEU A 146 -34.14 5.34 -10.55
CA LEU A 146 -34.58 5.13 -11.93
C LEU A 146 -35.43 3.87 -12.10
N ALA A 147 -35.11 2.81 -11.35
CA ALA A 147 -35.89 1.58 -11.35
C ALA A 147 -37.29 1.82 -10.74
N ASP A 148 -37.37 2.54 -9.62
CA ASP A 148 -38.63 2.94 -8.99
C ASP A 148 -39.48 3.84 -9.89
N ALA A 149 -38.85 4.65 -10.75
CA ALA A 149 -39.53 5.47 -11.75
C ALA A 149 -40.05 4.67 -12.97
N GLY A 150 -39.88 3.34 -13.01
CA GLY A 150 -40.41 2.46 -14.06
C GLY A 150 -39.63 2.48 -15.38
N VAL A 151 -38.48 3.15 -15.42
CA VAL A 151 -37.67 3.33 -16.65
C VAL A 151 -36.59 2.24 -16.81
N ALA A 152 -36.63 1.20 -15.97
CA ALA A 152 -35.67 0.10 -15.96
C ALA A 152 -35.57 -0.67 -17.29
N HIS A 153 -36.63 -0.63 -18.12
CA HIS A 153 -36.69 -1.25 -19.44
C HIS A 153 -35.79 -0.58 -20.50
N LEU A 154 -35.27 0.64 -20.21
CA LEU A 154 -34.24 1.29 -21.04
C LEU A 154 -32.81 0.88 -20.64
N MET A 155 -32.65 0.06 -19.59
CA MET A 155 -31.34 -0.50 -19.26
C MET A 155 -30.94 -1.49 -20.36
N PRO A 156 -29.80 -1.29 -21.04
CA PRO A 156 -29.31 -2.31 -21.95
C PRO A 156 -28.92 -3.53 -21.10
N GLU A 157 -29.49 -4.70 -21.40
CA GLU A 157 -28.83 -5.93 -21.01
C GLU A 157 -27.42 -5.89 -21.60
N THR A 158 -26.43 -6.08 -20.73
CA THR A 158 -25.01 -5.86 -20.98
C THR A 158 -24.63 -6.27 -22.41
N PRO A 159 -24.29 -5.33 -23.31
CA PRO A 159 -23.75 -5.74 -24.59
C PRO A 159 -22.38 -6.33 -24.29
N ASP A 160 -22.19 -7.59 -24.69
CA ASP A 160 -20.90 -8.25 -24.69
C ASP A 160 -20.01 -7.52 -25.71
N VAL A 161 -19.36 -6.44 -25.26
CA VAL A 161 -18.53 -5.62 -26.15
C VAL A 161 -17.16 -6.31 -26.26
N PRO A 162 -16.80 -6.79 -27.46
CA PRO A 162 -15.60 -7.58 -27.66
C PRO A 162 -14.33 -6.77 -27.34
N HIS A 163 -13.33 -7.46 -26.80
CA HIS A 163 -12.13 -6.86 -26.19
C HIS A 163 -11.13 -6.23 -27.18
N ASN A 164 -11.44 -6.25 -28.49
CA ASN A 164 -10.56 -5.78 -29.54
C ASN A 164 -10.92 -4.36 -30.02
N ILE A 165 -9.93 -3.46 -29.94
CA ILE A 165 -10.00 -2.04 -30.37
C ILE A 165 -10.45 -1.93 -31.84
N VAL A 166 -10.01 -2.85 -32.70
CA VAL A 166 -10.36 -2.88 -34.12
C VAL A 166 -11.86 -3.13 -34.33
N GLN A 167 -12.43 -4.09 -33.60
CA GLN A 167 -13.86 -4.41 -33.70
C GLN A 167 -14.74 -3.27 -33.17
N ARG A 168 -14.24 -2.54 -32.17
CA ARG A 168 -14.86 -1.32 -31.66
C ARG A 168 -14.90 -0.19 -32.70
N LEU A 169 -13.91 -0.13 -33.59
CA LEU A 169 -13.84 0.85 -34.68
C LEU A 169 -14.88 0.54 -35.78
N PHE A 170 -15.09 -0.74 -36.10
CA PHE A 170 -16.06 -1.18 -37.11
C PHE A 170 -17.52 -1.03 -36.66
N LEU A 171 -17.81 -1.20 -35.37
CA LEU A 171 -19.15 -0.98 -34.80
C LEU A 171 -19.58 0.50 -34.81
N THR A 172 -18.65 1.44 -35.03
CA THR A 172 -18.99 2.87 -35.11
C THR A 172 -19.63 3.28 -36.44
N SER A 173 -19.58 2.42 -37.47
CA SER A 173 -20.03 2.79 -38.83
C SER A 173 -21.47 2.40 -39.17
N ALA A 174 -22.17 1.70 -38.28
CA ALA A 174 -23.54 1.23 -38.51
C ALA A 174 -24.49 1.71 -37.40
N TYR A 175 -24.91 2.98 -37.46
CA TYR A 175 -26.08 3.44 -36.73
C TYR A 175 -27.07 4.09 -37.71
N PRO A 176 -28.04 3.33 -38.25
CA PRO A 176 -29.15 3.91 -38.98
C PRO A 176 -29.98 4.74 -38.00
N GLY A 177 -30.16 6.02 -38.31
CA GLY A 177 -30.84 6.98 -37.45
C GLY A 177 -32.27 6.54 -37.09
N THR A 178 -32.55 6.45 -35.80
CA THR A 178 -33.90 6.47 -35.25
C THR A 178 -34.21 7.89 -34.77
N ARG A 179 -34.95 8.63 -35.61
CA ARG A 179 -35.72 9.80 -35.17
C ARG A 179 -36.76 9.31 -34.15
N GLY A 180 -36.78 9.87 -32.95
CA GLY A 180 -37.96 9.81 -32.08
C GLY A 180 -37.77 9.37 -30.62
N THR A 181 -36.56 9.24 -30.08
CA THR A 181 -36.38 8.99 -28.64
C THR A 181 -36.16 10.30 -27.89
N SER A 182 -36.99 10.54 -26.89
CA SER A 182 -37.05 11.79 -26.13
C SER A 182 -35.69 12.14 -25.48
N ASP A 183 -35.33 13.42 -25.39
CA ASP A 183 -34.10 13.93 -24.73
C ASP A 183 -33.83 13.30 -23.34
N ARG A 184 -34.90 12.81 -22.70
CA ARG A 184 -34.91 12.11 -21.42
C ARG A 184 -34.21 10.75 -21.48
N GLU A 185 -34.37 9.99 -22.57
CA GLU A 185 -33.74 8.69 -22.77
C GLU A 185 -32.23 8.83 -23.02
N ALA A 186 -31.83 9.85 -23.80
CA ALA A 186 -30.42 10.18 -24.02
C ALA A 186 -29.73 10.62 -22.71
N THR A 187 -30.43 11.40 -21.87
CA THR A 187 -29.94 11.84 -20.55
C THR A 187 -29.78 10.67 -19.56
N ILE A 188 -30.70 9.70 -19.59
CA ILE A 188 -30.62 8.49 -18.76
C ILE A 188 -29.46 7.59 -19.23
N ALA A 189 -29.28 7.43 -20.55
CA ALA A 189 -28.20 6.65 -21.12
C ALA A 189 -26.81 7.25 -20.82
N SER A 190 -26.66 8.59 -20.86
CA SER A 190 -25.40 9.26 -20.51
C SER A 190 -25.09 9.12 -19.02
N ALA A 191 -26.08 9.32 -18.14
CA ALA A 191 -25.92 9.12 -16.71
C ALA A 191 -25.55 7.67 -16.37
N LEU A 192 -26.14 6.69 -17.06
CA LEU A 192 -25.83 5.28 -16.89
C LEU A 192 -24.42 4.90 -17.39
N ALA A 193 -23.98 5.49 -18.51
CA ALA A 193 -22.62 5.29 -19.02
C ALA A 193 -21.57 5.86 -18.06
N ASP A 194 -21.82 7.03 -17.46
CA ASP A 194 -20.96 7.63 -16.45
C ASP A 194 -20.89 6.78 -15.17
N VAL A 195 -22.04 6.20 -14.76
CA VAL A 195 -22.12 5.23 -13.66
C VAL A 195 -21.27 3.99 -13.93
N GLU A 196 -21.46 3.38 -15.10
CA GLU A 196 -20.80 2.13 -15.47
C GLU A 196 -19.28 2.33 -15.62
N TYR A 197 -18.88 3.47 -16.18
CA TYR A 197 -17.48 3.88 -16.28
C TYR A 197 -16.86 4.04 -14.89
N ALA A 198 -17.58 4.66 -13.94
CA ALA A 198 -17.15 4.79 -12.56
C ALA A 198 -17.04 3.43 -11.84
N VAL A 199 -18.00 2.51 -12.02
CA VAL A 199 -17.96 1.15 -11.44
C VAL A 199 -16.82 0.30 -12.04
N ARG A 200 -16.55 0.42 -13.34
CA ARG A 200 -15.43 -0.29 -13.97
C ARG A 200 -14.08 0.22 -13.45
N SER A 201 -13.97 1.52 -13.18
CA SER A 201 -12.78 2.10 -12.56
C SER A 201 -12.51 1.55 -11.13
N GLU A 202 -13.57 1.17 -10.39
CA GLU A 202 -13.48 0.59 -9.05
C GLU A 202 -12.86 -0.83 -9.07
N ARG A 203 -13.22 -1.66 -10.04
CA ARG A 203 -12.61 -3.01 -10.19
C ARG A 203 -11.12 -2.91 -10.52
N VAL A 204 -10.74 -1.94 -11.35
CA VAL A 204 -9.34 -1.66 -11.68
C VAL A 204 -8.56 -1.18 -10.44
N ALA A 205 -9.13 -0.26 -9.66
CA ALA A 205 -8.52 0.23 -8.43
C ALA A 205 -8.33 -0.89 -7.38
N ASN A 206 -9.34 -1.74 -7.19
CA ASN A 206 -9.25 -2.89 -6.26
C ASN A 206 -8.23 -3.94 -6.74
N ALA A 207 -8.15 -4.20 -8.04
CA ALA A 207 -7.14 -5.08 -8.62
C ALA A 207 -5.72 -4.52 -8.47
N LEU A 208 -5.54 -3.21 -8.64
CA LEU A 208 -4.27 -2.52 -8.38
C LEU A 208 -3.88 -2.61 -6.91
N PHE A 209 -4.83 -2.37 -5.99
CA PHE A 209 -4.58 -2.50 -4.55
C PHE A 209 -4.20 -3.94 -4.15
N GLY A 210 -4.83 -4.93 -4.78
CA GLY A 210 -4.48 -6.34 -4.62
C GLY A 210 -3.05 -6.65 -5.06
N ARG A 211 -2.64 -6.18 -6.24
CA ARG A 211 -1.27 -6.34 -6.77
C ARG A 211 -0.24 -5.59 -5.93
N TRP A 212 -0.51 -4.34 -5.55
CA TRP A 212 0.36 -3.53 -4.68
C TRP A 212 0.64 -4.23 -3.36
N ARG A 213 -0.40 -4.75 -2.70
CA ARG A 213 -0.25 -5.49 -1.45
C ARG A 213 0.60 -6.76 -1.61
N LYS A 214 0.47 -7.47 -2.74
CA LYS A 214 1.32 -8.64 -3.03
C LYS A 214 2.79 -8.22 -3.16
N ILE A 215 3.08 -7.16 -3.92
CA ILE A 215 4.44 -6.62 -4.07
C ILE A 215 5.00 -6.20 -2.72
N HIS A 216 4.25 -5.43 -1.92
CA HIS A 216 4.68 -5.01 -0.59
C HIS A 216 5.04 -6.22 0.30
N VAL A 217 4.21 -7.26 0.31
CA VAL A 217 4.50 -8.49 1.08
C VAL A 217 5.76 -9.21 0.57
N ILE A 218 5.99 -9.26 -0.74
CA ILE A 218 7.22 -9.85 -1.32
C ILE A 218 8.46 -9.07 -0.86
N LEU A 219 8.40 -7.73 -0.93
CA LEU A 219 9.49 -6.87 -0.45
C LEU A 219 9.77 -7.09 1.04
N VAL A 220 8.73 -7.30 1.85
CA VAL A 220 8.86 -7.61 3.27
C VAL A 220 9.58 -8.96 3.47
N VAL A 221 9.23 -9.99 2.70
CA VAL A 221 9.93 -11.30 2.77
C VAL A 221 11.42 -11.14 2.44
N ILE A 222 11.74 -10.37 1.40
CA ILE A 222 13.14 -10.07 1.02
C ILE A 222 13.86 -9.32 2.15
N LEU A 223 13.22 -8.32 2.78
CA LEU A 223 13.79 -7.59 3.91
C LEU A 223 14.17 -8.54 5.05
N TYR A 224 13.28 -9.44 5.48
CA TYR A 224 13.61 -10.35 6.60
C TYR A 224 14.68 -11.36 6.23
N PHE A 225 14.70 -11.84 4.99
CA PHE A 225 15.79 -12.69 4.52
C PHE A 225 17.13 -11.97 4.64
N LEU A 226 17.22 -10.73 4.14
CA LEU A 226 18.44 -9.92 4.26
C LEU A 226 18.79 -9.58 5.72
N LEU A 227 17.79 -9.34 6.57
CA LEU A 227 17.99 -9.07 8.00
C LEU A 227 18.59 -10.28 8.72
N ILE A 228 18.07 -11.48 8.46
CA ILE A 228 18.62 -12.72 9.02
C ILE A 228 20.05 -12.91 8.55
N LEU A 229 20.32 -12.72 7.26
CA LEU A 229 21.68 -12.84 6.72
C LEU A 229 22.63 -11.80 7.36
N HIS A 230 22.17 -10.57 7.56
CA HIS A 230 22.93 -9.52 8.22
C HIS A 230 23.29 -9.92 9.67
N ILE A 231 22.31 -10.34 10.47
CA ILE A 231 22.54 -10.81 11.85
C ILE A 231 23.48 -12.02 11.87
N TRP A 232 23.23 -13.01 11.01
CA TRP A 232 24.08 -14.19 10.87
C TRP A 232 25.52 -13.82 10.52
N SER A 233 25.73 -12.91 9.57
CA SER A 233 27.08 -12.46 9.20
C SER A 233 27.79 -11.77 10.36
N GLY A 234 27.06 -10.95 11.14
CA GLY A 234 27.60 -10.30 12.33
C GLY A 234 28.00 -11.31 13.40
N LEU A 235 27.19 -12.35 13.64
CA LEU A 235 27.51 -13.43 14.57
C LEU A 235 28.68 -14.29 14.08
N TYR A 236 28.64 -14.72 12.81
CA TYR A 236 29.65 -15.61 12.23
C TYR A 236 31.03 -14.95 12.19
N TYR A 237 31.12 -13.70 11.73
CA TYR A 237 32.38 -12.97 11.70
C TYR A 237 32.76 -12.36 13.05
N GLY A 238 31.80 -12.05 13.93
CA GLY A 238 32.07 -11.47 15.25
C GLY A 238 32.50 -12.49 16.31
N LEU A 239 31.86 -13.66 16.36
CA LEU A 239 32.18 -14.73 17.31
C LEU A 239 33.46 -15.50 16.95
N ARG A 240 33.95 -15.41 15.71
CA ARG A 240 35.17 -16.09 15.28
C ARG A 240 36.47 -15.48 15.87
N TRP A 241 36.38 -14.31 16.49
CA TRP A 241 37.53 -13.59 17.07
C TRP A 241 37.45 -13.44 18.60
N LEU A 242 36.54 -14.18 19.25
CA LEU A 242 36.49 -14.40 20.69
C LEU A 242 37.02 -15.81 20.99
#